data_AF-A0A947RT21-F1
#
_entry.id   AF-A0A947RT21-F1
#
_cell.length_a   1.000
_cell.length_b   1.000
_cell.length_c   1.000
_cell.angle_alpha   90.00
_cell.angle_beta   90.00
_cell.angle_gamma   90.00
#
_symmetry.space_group_name_H-M   'P 1'
#
loop_
_entity.id
_entity.type
_entity.pdbx_description
1 polymer ?
#
loop_
_entity_poly.entity_id
_entity_poly.type
_entity_poly.pdbx_seq_one_letter_code
_entity_poly.pdbx_strand_id
1 'polypeptide(L)'
;MSLDARTRLFLIFLLSTGLLFLASCSDDPVDPDDPIDPELEAARNELEARLYEYLEPDAVDPDVPNDIDFGEAERLYRIAYEADASNTQARFGLAVTSLLILSVDEEVNDAFDEWKAYLDENTPFEAAKSRGRHLGIPLGMPSGDGAFDLPFDIVTHTVMANVKSALQVTEPQITRVQNIFQTIILHRTEEVIGLLGPVADDMDFIYMVSPRMQGDLDEDPAEIDRTDILALRAACELLAAGCHIVVAYDLQLPSYDGAGLLQGLDQDTGNLLRLRTQGAHGFDGAASMALVPTRFIDAVDDVDAAITSLLNETDSQDDDVIKTDPDDLSENDLLEFQADDLPHIRQGFAGDVVHTEDWDGHGWTPDVALTINLLDFFATPPVDMKQLLPPYAVTLETTGQGDVEGFNDDGTIEDVEIDVLDYMYELYYSVDIEYGEVENTYMWDYNADFMAAADAFVASYLPTLQAVPDWSGTAYFSFSYWSSLEPGQHTIDIDWYVSYETAATLIHVPRITWEHQTFADWAAAWPAPTFSGLLPDMTSGTDVCAVFGFEEYDWEPSFVIDWSYVDYGDPVDPWGP
;
A
#
# COMPACT_ATOMS: atom_id res chain seq x y z
N MET A 1 -25.23 -13.69 -3.72
CA MET A 1 -23.75 -13.66 -3.56
C MET A 1 -23.48 -12.29 -3.00
N SER A 2 -23.22 -12.18 -1.69
CA SER A 2 -23.02 -10.88 -1.06
C SER A 2 -21.69 -10.28 -1.52
N LEU A 3 -21.65 -8.98 -1.79
CA LEU A 3 -20.40 -8.22 -1.94
C LEU A 3 -19.41 -8.56 -0.82
N ASP A 4 -18.14 -8.79 -1.19
CA ASP A 4 -17.05 -8.93 -0.23
C ASP A 4 -16.87 -7.61 0.54
N ALA A 5 -16.45 -7.72 1.80
CA ALA A 5 -16.31 -6.63 2.76
C ALA A 5 -15.44 -5.48 2.23
N ARG A 6 -14.55 -5.72 1.27
CA ARG A 6 -13.64 -4.73 0.66
C ARG A 6 -14.30 -3.85 -0.40
N THR A 7 -15.17 -4.39 -1.26
CA THR A 7 -15.99 -3.59 -2.18
C THR A 7 -17.05 -2.82 -1.41
N ARG A 8 -17.57 -3.41 -0.32
CA ARG A 8 -18.34 -2.68 0.68
C ARG A 8 -17.50 -1.59 1.31
N LEU A 9 -16.23 -1.80 1.65
CA LEU A 9 -15.37 -0.77 2.25
C LEU A 9 -15.05 0.39 1.30
N PHE A 10 -14.85 0.15 -0.01
CA PHE A 10 -14.60 1.21 -1.01
C PHE A 10 -15.87 1.99 -1.35
N LEU A 11 -17.01 1.30 -1.52
CA LEU A 11 -18.31 1.95 -1.64
C LEU A 11 -18.67 2.66 -0.33
N ILE A 12 -18.46 2.05 0.83
CA ILE A 12 -18.59 2.68 2.14
C ILE A 12 -17.55 3.78 2.29
N PHE A 13 -16.38 3.79 1.65
CA PHE A 13 -15.40 4.89 1.73
C PHE A 13 -15.76 6.05 0.81
N LEU A 14 -16.20 5.80 -0.43
CA LEU A 14 -16.73 6.83 -1.33
C LEU A 14 -18.08 7.37 -0.81
N LEU A 15 -18.94 6.45 -0.37
CA LEU A 15 -20.20 6.78 0.29
C LEU A 15 -19.94 7.35 1.66
N SER A 16 -18.97 6.97 2.50
CA SER A 16 -18.69 7.61 3.82
C SER A 16 -17.87 8.86 3.69
N THR A 17 -17.02 9.04 2.68
CA THR A 17 -16.50 10.37 2.35
C THR A 17 -17.60 11.24 1.72
N GLY A 18 -18.77 10.68 1.39
CA GLY A 18 -20.01 11.40 1.06
C GLY A 18 -21.15 11.33 2.09
N LEU A 19 -21.07 10.46 3.12
CA LEU A 19 -22.11 10.05 4.11
C LEU A 19 -21.62 10.24 5.54
N LEU A 20 -20.31 10.39 5.80
CA LEU A 20 -19.79 11.09 6.99
C LEU A 20 -20.37 12.52 7.03
N PHE A 21 -20.95 12.95 5.91
CA PHE A 21 -21.69 14.18 5.73
C PHE A 21 -23.23 14.05 5.86
N LEU A 22 -23.77 12.94 6.40
CA LEU A 22 -25.23 12.69 6.44
C LEU A 22 -25.75 12.18 7.79
N ALA A 23 -25.18 12.64 8.91
CA ALA A 23 -25.75 12.37 10.23
C ALA A 23 -25.71 13.62 11.13
N SER A 24 -26.74 14.45 11.04
CA SER A 24 -27.03 15.45 12.07
C SER A 24 -28.52 15.77 12.13
N CYS A 25 -29.08 15.71 13.35
CA CYS A 25 -30.44 16.10 13.69
C CYS A 25 -30.47 17.53 14.26
N SER A 26 -31.20 18.48 13.67
CA SER A 26 -32.51 18.94 14.18
C SER A 26 -33.11 20.16 13.41
N ASP A 27 -34.41 20.40 13.64
CA ASP A 27 -35.35 21.42 13.14
C ASP A 27 -34.85 22.89 12.94
N ASP A 28 -34.80 23.38 11.68
CA ASP A 28 -35.41 24.67 11.27
C ASP A 28 -35.59 24.84 9.72
N PRO A 29 -36.58 25.61 9.20
CA PRO A 29 -36.87 25.69 7.75
C PRO A 29 -36.47 27.01 7.05
N VAL A 30 -35.93 26.92 5.82
CA VAL A 30 -35.50 28.06 4.97
C VAL A 30 -36.55 28.52 3.93
N ASP A 31 -36.48 29.82 3.60
CA ASP A 31 -37.39 30.72 2.88
C ASP A 31 -37.44 30.53 1.33
N PRO A 32 -38.64 30.50 0.67
CA PRO A 32 -38.77 30.23 -0.76
C PRO A 32 -39.13 31.48 -1.57
N ASP A 33 -38.18 32.20 -2.19
CA ASP A 33 -38.57 33.32 -3.08
C ASP A 33 -37.62 33.71 -4.23
N ASP A 34 -36.70 32.84 -4.68
CA ASP A 34 -35.95 33.07 -5.93
C ASP A 34 -36.57 32.36 -7.15
N PRO A 35 -36.58 32.99 -8.34
CA PRO A 35 -37.08 32.35 -9.57
C PRO A 35 -36.14 31.21 -9.97
N ILE A 36 -36.51 29.99 -9.59
CA ILE A 36 -35.71 28.78 -9.81
C ILE A 36 -35.63 28.46 -11.30
N ASP A 37 -34.40 28.27 -11.79
CA ASP A 37 -34.11 27.69 -13.10
C ASP A 37 -34.79 26.31 -13.20
N PRO A 38 -35.69 26.07 -14.18
CA PRO A 38 -36.45 24.83 -14.23
C PRO A 38 -35.57 23.60 -14.47
N GLU A 39 -34.39 23.75 -15.08
CA GLU A 39 -33.41 22.67 -15.22
C GLU A 39 -32.70 22.37 -13.89
N LEU A 40 -32.37 23.40 -13.09
CA LEU A 40 -31.81 23.22 -11.74
C LEU A 40 -32.81 22.54 -10.80
N GLU A 41 -34.08 22.96 -10.86
CA GLU A 41 -35.15 22.33 -10.08
C GLU A 41 -35.35 20.87 -10.47
N ALA A 42 -35.30 20.56 -11.78
CA ALA A 42 -35.37 19.18 -12.25
C ALA A 42 -34.17 18.36 -11.75
N ALA A 43 -32.97 18.93 -11.75
CA ALA A 43 -31.76 18.27 -11.24
C ALA A 43 -31.88 17.92 -9.75
N ARG A 44 -32.32 18.87 -8.92
CA ARG A 44 -32.53 18.66 -7.48
C ARG A 44 -33.57 17.57 -7.20
N ASN A 45 -34.69 17.60 -7.92
CA ASN A 45 -35.75 16.61 -7.77
C ASN A 45 -35.29 15.19 -8.18
N GLU A 46 -34.47 15.07 -9.23
CA GLU A 46 -33.90 13.76 -9.62
C GLU A 46 -32.89 13.27 -8.58
N LEU A 47 -31.99 14.14 -8.10
CA LEU A 47 -31.04 13.78 -7.04
C LEU A 47 -31.75 13.31 -5.77
N GLU A 48 -32.78 14.03 -5.31
CA GLU A 48 -33.61 13.63 -4.16
C GLU A 48 -34.27 12.28 -4.38
N ALA A 49 -34.85 12.06 -5.57
CA ALA A 49 -35.52 10.81 -5.87
C ALA A 49 -34.55 9.62 -5.80
N ARG A 50 -33.32 9.77 -6.30
CA ARG A 50 -32.28 8.73 -6.27
C ARG A 50 -31.76 8.47 -4.87
N LEU A 51 -31.40 9.51 -4.14
CA LEU A 51 -30.93 9.36 -2.76
C LEU A 51 -31.99 8.66 -1.90
N TYR A 52 -33.25 9.06 -2.02
CA TYR A 52 -34.34 8.40 -1.30
C TYR A 52 -34.50 6.93 -1.69
N GLU A 53 -34.44 6.61 -3.00
CA GLU A 53 -34.52 5.24 -3.51
C GLU A 53 -33.43 4.33 -2.90
N TYR A 54 -32.24 4.87 -2.64
CA TYR A 54 -31.10 4.10 -2.15
C TYR A 54 -30.94 4.10 -0.62
N LEU A 55 -31.43 5.12 0.07
CA LEU A 55 -31.22 5.30 1.51
C LEU A 55 -32.46 4.98 2.36
N GLU A 56 -33.65 4.78 1.76
CA GLU A 56 -34.83 4.44 2.55
C GLU A 56 -34.67 3.12 3.33
N PRO A 57 -35.22 2.98 4.54
CA PRO A 57 -35.00 1.79 5.39
C PRO A 57 -35.38 0.44 4.77
N ASP A 58 -36.28 0.47 3.79
CA ASP A 58 -36.77 -0.70 3.05
C ASP A 58 -36.14 -0.81 1.64
N ALA A 59 -35.14 0.03 1.33
CA ALA A 59 -34.44 0.02 0.05
C ALA A 59 -33.84 -1.36 -0.22
N VAL A 60 -33.87 -1.77 -1.49
CA VAL A 60 -33.13 -2.95 -1.90
C VAL A 60 -31.66 -2.56 -1.98
N ASP A 61 -30.83 -3.16 -1.14
CA ASP A 61 -29.39 -2.99 -1.20
C ASP A 61 -28.90 -3.19 -2.65
N PRO A 62 -28.13 -2.25 -3.21
CA PRO A 62 -27.53 -2.43 -4.52
C PRO A 62 -26.63 -3.68 -4.52
N ASP A 63 -26.78 -4.55 -5.53
CA ASP A 63 -26.04 -5.80 -5.65
C ASP A 63 -24.63 -5.55 -6.23
N VAL A 64 -24.48 -4.53 -7.08
CA VAL A 64 -23.22 -4.06 -7.69
C VAL A 64 -23.12 -2.53 -7.73
N PRO A 65 -21.92 -1.93 -7.80
CA PRO A 65 -21.75 -0.46 -7.82
C PRO A 65 -22.57 0.25 -8.92
N ASN A 66 -22.70 -0.39 -10.09
CA ASN A 66 -23.50 0.08 -11.23
C ASN A 66 -25.01 0.20 -10.96
N ASP A 67 -25.52 -0.34 -9.84
CA ASP A 67 -26.93 -0.22 -9.46
C ASP A 67 -27.26 1.16 -8.86
N ILE A 68 -26.24 1.93 -8.48
CA ILE A 68 -26.38 3.28 -7.89
C ILE A 68 -26.09 4.33 -8.97
N ASP A 69 -27.12 4.79 -9.68
CA ASP A 69 -26.99 5.68 -10.85
C ASP A 69 -27.52 7.10 -10.60
N PHE A 70 -26.60 8.07 -10.65
CA PHE A 70 -26.88 9.50 -10.55
C PHE A 70 -26.71 10.24 -11.90
N GLY A 71 -26.56 9.51 -13.01
CA GLY A 71 -26.22 10.07 -14.33
C GLY A 71 -27.24 11.06 -14.87
N GLU A 72 -28.53 10.86 -14.61
CA GLU A 72 -29.55 11.82 -15.04
C GLU A 72 -29.50 13.12 -14.22
N ALA A 73 -29.27 13.01 -12.90
CA ALA A 73 -29.10 14.18 -12.04
C ALA A 73 -27.85 14.99 -12.44
N GLU A 74 -26.73 14.30 -12.68
CA GLU A 74 -25.49 14.91 -13.19
C GLU A 74 -25.73 15.65 -14.51
N ARG A 75 -26.40 15.00 -15.47
CA ARG A 75 -26.69 15.58 -16.78
C ARG A 75 -27.54 16.85 -16.66
N LEU A 76 -28.51 16.87 -15.76
CA LEU A 76 -29.37 18.03 -15.52
C LEU A 76 -28.60 19.18 -14.84
N TYR A 77 -27.78 18.89 -13.82
CA TYR A 77 -26.90 19.89 -13.22
C TYR A 77 -25.89 20.45 -14.23
N ARG A 78 -25.35 19.62 -15.14
CA ARG A 78 -24.45 20.05 -16.21
C ARG A 78 -25.13 21.02 -17.16
N ILE A 79 -26.39 20.76 -17.55
CA ILE A 79 -27.18 21.70 -18.37
C ILE A 79 -27.40 23.02 -17.64
N ALA A 80 -27.77 22.98 -16.36
CA ALA A 80 -27.96 24.19 -15.56
C ALA A 80 -26.65 25.00 -15.45
N TYR A 81 -25.52 24.32 -15.23
CA TYR A 81 -24.20 24.93 -15.20
C TYR A 81 -23.78 25.52 -16.56
N GLU A 82 -24.04 24.84 -17.67
CA GLU A 82 -23.75 25.36 -19.01
C GLU A 82 -24.65 26.55 -19.39
N ALA A 83 -25.88 26.60 -18.85
CA ALA A 83 -26.79 27.72 -19.02
C ALA A 83 -26.34 28.95 -18.21
N ASP A 84 -25.87 28.74 -16.98
CA ASP A 84 -25.28 29.77 -16.13
C ASP A 84 -24.11 29.23 -15.30
N ALA A 85 -22.90 29.41 -15.82
CA ALA A 85 -21.68 28.97 -15.14
C ALA A 85 -21.35 29.79 -13.87
N SER A 86 -22.11 30.85 -13.55
CA SER A 86 -21.97 31.58 -12.27
C SER A 86 -22.94 31.10 -11.20
N ASN A 87 -23.87 30.21 -11.53
CA ASN A 87 -24.83 29.64 -10.57
C ASN A 87 -24.12 28.65 -9.62
N THR A 88 -23.99 29.02 -8.35
CA THR A 88 -23.30 28.23 -7.31
C THR A 88 -24.04 26.93 -6.98
N GLN A 89 -25.38 26.91 -7.02
CA GLN A 89 -26.19 25.71 -6.85
C GLN A 89 -25.98 24.69 -7.98
N ALA A 90 -25.91 25.17 -9.22
CA ALA A 90 -25.61 24.31 -10.37
C ALA A 90 -24.18 23.74 -10.31
N ARG A 91 -23.21 24.55 -9.86
CA ARG A 91 -21.82 24.12 -9.64
C ARG A 91 -21.72 23.05 -8.56
N PHE A 92 -22.31 23.30 -7.39
CA PHE A 92 -22.29 22.37 -6.26
C PHE A 92 -22.94 21.04 -6.63
N GLY A 93 -24.16 21.09 -7.19
CA GLY A 93 -24.86 19.88 -7.61
C GLY A 93 -24.11 19.09 -8.69
N LEU A 94 -23.49 19.78 -9.66
CA LEU A 94 -22.64 19.13 -10.66
C LEU A 94 -21.40 18.49 -10.03
N ALA A 95 -20.77 19.15 -9.06
CA ALA A 95 -19.59 18.64 -8.36
C ALA A 95 -19.91 17.34 -7.61
N VAL A 96 -20.95 17.35 -6.77
CA VAL A 96 -21.38 16.17 -6.00
C VAL A 96 -21.79 15.04 -6.92
N THR A 97 -22.66 15.30 -7.90
CA THR A 97 -23.12 14.25 -8.81
C THR A 97 -22.01 13.71 -9.70
N SER A 98 -21.01 14.51 -10.08
CA SER A 98 -19.83 14.04 -10.81
C SER A 98 -19.01 13.04 -9.98
N LEU A 99 -18.82 13.26 -8.68
CA LEU A 99 -18.18 12.26 -7.81
C LEU A 99 -19.01 10.98 -7.74
N LEU A 100 -20.33 11.12 -7.52
CA LEU A 100 -21.24 9.98 -7.38
C LEU A 100 -21.29 9.11 -8.63
N ILE A 101 -21.27 9.68 -9.83
CA ILE A 101 -21.31 8.88 -11.08
C ILE A 101 -20.00 8.14 -11.38
N LEU A 102 -18.97 8.17 -10.50
CA LEU A 102 -17.82 7.27 -10.62
C LEU A 102 -18.22 5.81 -10.37
N SER A 103 -19.27 5.56 -9.56
CA SER A 103 -19.80 4.22 -9.28
C SER A 103 -20.43 3.54 -10.48
N VAL A 104 -20.86 4.30 -11.50
CA VAL A 104 -21.50 3.78 -12.72
C VAL A 104 -20.62 3.84 -13.96
N ASP A 105 -19.36 4.23 -13.79
CA ASP A 105 -18.44 4.33 -14.93
C ASP A 105 -18.11 2.91 -15.43
N GLU A 106 -18.46 2.63 -16.69
CA GLU A 106 -18.34 1.29 -17.30
C GLU A 106 -16.89 0.78 -17.24
N GLU A 107 -15.90 1.63 -17.52
CA GLU A 107 -14.50 1.22 -17.55
C GLU A 107 -13.94 1.00 -16.13
N VAL A 108 -14.37 1.83 -15.15
CA VAL A 108 -14.02 1.63 -13.74
C VAL A 108 -14.55 0.28 -13.26
N ASN A 109 -15.84 0.03 -13.46
CA ASN A 109 -16.47 -1.21 -13.02
C ASN A 109 -15.93 -2.44 -13.75
N ASP A 110 -15.75 -2.38 -15.05
CA ASP A 110 -15.17 -3.48 -15.83
C ASP A 110 -13.77 -3.85 -15.34
N ALA A 111 -12.95 -2.87 -14.95
CA ALA A 111 -11.63 -3.15 -14.38
C ALA A 111 -11.73 -3.78 -12.99
N PHE A 112 -12.60 -3.28 -12.11
CA PHE A 112 -12.80 -3.88 -10.79
C PHE A 112 -13.37 -5.30 -10.88
N ASP A 113 -14.33 -5.55 -11.76
CA ASP A 113 -14.91 -6.88 -11.99
C ASP A 113 -13.90 -7.84 -12.61
N GLU A 114 -13.06 -7.38 -13.55
CA GLU A 114 -11.97 -8.16 -14.12
C GLU A 114 -10.96 -8.57 -13.04
N TRP A 115 -10.51 -7.62 -12.21
CA TRP A 115 -9.62 -7.89 -11.08
C TRP A 115 -10.27 -8.81 -10.06
N LYS A 116 -11.54 -8.58 -9.71
CA LYS A 116 -12.27 -9.44 -8.77
C LYS A 116 -12.40 -10.86 -9.29
N ALA A 117 -12.80 -11.06 -10.55
CA ALA A 117 -12.88 -12.38 -11.16
C ALA A 117 -11.52 -13.08 -11.18
N TYR A 118 -10.46 -12.33 -11.48
CA TYR A 118 -9.09 -12.84 -11.40
C TYR A 118 -8.71 -13.25 -9.98
N LEU A 119 -8.99 -12.42 -8.97
CA LEU A 119 -8.67 -12.68 -7.55
C LEU A 119 -9.53 -13.80 -6.93
N ASP A 120 -10.76 -14.00 -7.40
CA ASP A 120 -11.63 -15.11 -6.98
C ASP A 120 -11.10 -16.47 -7.46
N GLU A 121 -10.47 -16.48 -8.65
CA GLU A 121 -9.91 -17.69 -9.27
C GLU A 121 -8.43 -17.92 -8.94
N ASN A 122 -7.73 -16.88 -8.48
CA ASN A 122 -6.32 -16.91 -8.13
C ASN A 122 -6.17 -16.38 -6.71
N THR A 123 -5.83 -17.21 -5.72
CA THR A 123 -5.52 -16.74 -4.36
C THR A 123 -4.10 -16.15 -4.37
N PRO A 124 -3.95 -14.82 -4.41
CA PRO A 124 -2.63 -14.21 -4.54
C PRO A 124 -2.05 -13.82 -3.18
N PHE A 125 -2.86 -13.93 -2.12
CA PHE A 125 -2.57 -13.35 -0.82
C PHE A 125 -2.99 -14.30 0.27
N GLU A 126 -2.00 -14.85 0.96
CA GLU A 126 -2.03 -14.92 2.42
C GLU A 126 -0.58 -14.71 2.89
N ALA A 127 0.07 -13.58 2.53
CA ALA A 127 1.43 -13.33 3.02
C ALA A 127 1.39 -13.07 4.54
N ALA A 128 2.18 -13.80 5.31
CA ALA A 128 2.37 -13.53 6.73
C ALA A 128 3.07 -12.18 6.93
N LYS A 129 2.81 -11.55 8.09
CA LYS A 129 3.67 -10.47 8.59
C LYS A 129 5.11 -10.95 8.61
N SER A 130 5.96 -10.33 7.79
CA SER A 130 7.41 -10.45 7.92
C SER A 130 7.80 -10.19 9.37
N ARG A 131 8.35 -11.20 10.06
CA ARG A 131 8.88 -11.04 11.43
C ARG A 131 10.26 -10.38 11.45
N GLY A 132 10.85 -10.10 10.28
CA GLY A 132 12.13 -9.40 10.14
C GLY A 132 11.94 -7.95 9.71
N ARG A 133 12.67 -7.02 10.37
CA ARG A 133 13.14 -5.80 9.70
C ARG A 133 14.20 -6.25 8.70
N HIS A 134 13.79 -6.77 7.54
CA HIS A 134 14.76 -7.09 6.49
C HIS A 134 15.28 -5.77 5.91
N LEU A 135 16.56 -5.53 6.15
CA LEU A 135 17.35 -4.44 5.60
C LEU A 135 17.36 -4.55 4.07
N GLY A 136 16.38 -3.92 3.42
CA GLY A 136 16.19 -4.07 1.97
C GLY A 136 15.02 -3.29 1.36
N ILE A 137 14.11 -2.74 2.18
CA ILE A 137 13.09 -1.80 1.72
C ILE A 137 13.53 -0.38 2.12
N PRO A 138 13.87 0.51 1.17
CA PRO A 138 14.31 1.86 1.48
C PRO A 138 13.15 2.71 1.99
N LEU A 139 13.46 3.70 2.84
CA LEU A 139 12.55 4.77 3.26
C LEU A 139 11.65 5.23 2.11
N GLY A 140 10.34 5.20 2.35
CA GLY A 140 9.31 5.52 1.35
C GLY A 140 8.66 4.30 0.68
N MET A 141 9.20 3.10 0.90
CA MET A 141 8.47 1.86 0.69
C MET A 141 8.13 1.24 2.04
N PRO A 142 6.85 1.07 2.33
CA PRO A 142 6.43 0.54 3.61
C PRO A 142 6.79 -0.94 3.85
N SER A 143 7.13 -1.32 5.09
CA SER A 143 7.32 -2.72 5.50
C SER A 143 6.26 -3.17 6.53
N GLY A 144 5.51 -4.22 6.20
CA GLY A 144 4.38 -4.75 6.99
C GLY A 144 3.01 -4.27 6.50
N ASP A 145 1.92 -4.93 6.92
CA ASP A 145 0.54 -4.67 6.47
C ASP A 145 0.16 -3.18 6.57
N GLY A 146 0.41 -2.56 7.72
CA GLY A 146 0.04 -1.16 7.98
C GLY A 146 0.98 -0.12 7.36
N ALA A 147 1.97 -0.58 6.61
CA ALA A 147 2.91 0.30 6.00
C ALA A 147 2.33 0.73 4.62
N PHE A 148 1.69 -0.19 3.88
CA PHE A 148 1.07 0.09 2.58
C PHE A 148 -0.42 0.46 2.67
N ASP A 149 -0.93 0.75 3.86
CA ASP A 149 -2.30 1.27 4.08
C ASP A 149 -2.41 2.71 3.54
N LEU A 150 -2.35 2.85 2.22
CA LEU A 150 -3.02 3.92 1.51
C LEU A 150 -4.43 3.42 1.18
N PRO A 151 -5.43 4.29 1.00
CA PRO A 151 -6.78 3.88 0.57
C PRO A 151 -6.84 3.16 -0.81
N PHE A 152 -5.69 2.79 -1.39
CA PHE A 152 -5.50 2.16 -2.70
C PHE A 152 -4.69 0.85 -2.62
N ASP A 153 -4.79 0.11 -1.52
CA ASP A 153 -4.24 -1.24 -1.29
C ASP A 153 -4.27 -2.16 -2.52
N ILE A 154 -5.27 -2.00 -3.38
CA ILE A 154 -5.41 -2.81 -4.59
C ILE A 154 -4.18 -2.70 -5.50
N VAL A 155 -3.51 -1.55 -5.62
CA VAL A 155 -2.45 -1.38 -6.64
C VAL A 155 -1.14 -2.05 -6.22
N THR A 156 -0.68 -1.80 -5.00
CA THR A 156 0.51 -2.43 -4.42
C THR A 156 0.31 -3.92 -4.22
N HIS A 157 -0.86 -4.33 -3.72
CA HIS A 157 -1.18 -5.75 -3.61
C HIS A 157 -1.29 -6.41 -5.00
N THR A 158 -1.79 -5.71 -6.01
CA THR A 158 -1.87 -6.26 -7.37
C THR A 158 -0.49 -6.52 -7.99
N VAL A 159 0.51 -5.65 -7.82
CA VAL A 159 1.88 -5.93 -8.31
C VAL A 159 2.42 -7.23 -7.72
N MET A 160 2.16 -7.48 -6.42
CA MET A 160 2.61 -8.66 -5.70
C MET A 160 1.77 -9.91 -5.99
N ALA A 161 0.47 -9.76 -6.27
CA ALA A 161 -0.47 -10.83 -6.63
C ALA A 161 -0.07 -11.61 -7.87
N ASN A 162 0.56 -10.92 -8.82
CA ASN A 162 0.67 -11.42 -10.17
C ASN A 162 1.85 -12.38 -10.39
N VAL A 163 2.73 -12.60 -9.40
CA VAL A 163 3.91 -13.45 -9.63
C VAL A 163 3.60 -14.96 -9.55
N LYS A 164 2.35 -15.33 -9.20
CA LYS A 164 1.93 -16.72 -9.02
C LYS A 164 1.50 -17.43 -10.31
N SER A 165 1.12 -16.73 -11.38
CA SER A 165 0.29 -17.35 -12.42
C SER A 165 0.94 -17.36 -13.81
N ALA A 166 1.89 -18.27 -14.01
CA ALA A 166 2.07 -18.79 -15.35
C ALA A 166 0.87 -19.70 -15.68
N LEU A 167 0.03 -19.25 -16.62
CA LEU A 167 -0.96 -20.02 -17.42
C LEU A 167 -2.40 -20.10 -16.86
N GLN A 168 -3.33 -19.33 -17.46
CA GLN A 168 -4.42 -19.83 -18.34
C GLN A 168 -5.59 -18.82 -18.58
N VAL A 169 -5.57 -17.62 -18.01
CA VAL A 169 -6.60 -16.58 -18.22
C VAL A 169 -5.97 -15.29 -18.78
N THR A 170 -6.76 -14.42 -19.44
CA THR A 170 -6.29 -13.07 -19.80
C THR A 170 -5.94 -12.32 -18.52
N GLU A 171 -4.66 -11.99 -18.34
CA GLU A 171 -4.16 -11.33 -17.13
C GLU A 171 -4.59 -9.86 -17.11
N PRO A 172 -5.30 -9.39 -16.06
CA PRO A 172 -5.63 -7.98 -15.93
C PRO A 172 -4.35 -7.13 -15.83
N GLN A 173 -4.37 -5.98 -16.50
CA GLN A 173 -3.20 -5.12 -16.63
C GLN A 173 -3.26 -3.99 -15.61
N ILE A 174 -2.22 -3.85 -14.78
CA ILE A 174 -2.09 -2.73 -13.83
C ILE A 174 -2.08 -1.40 -14.58
N THR A 175 -1.49 -1.37 -15.79
CA THR A 175 -1.55 -0.18 -16.65
C THR A 175 -2.99 0.26 -16.97
N ARG A 176 -3.97 -0.67 -17.06
CA ARG A 176 -5.39 -0.32 -17.25
C ARG A 176 -5.91 0.45 -16.04
N VAL A 177 -5.67 -0.06 -14.84
CA VAL A 177 -6.05 0.61 -13.58
C VAL A 177 -5.38 1.98 -13.47
N GLN A 178 -4.07 2.08 -13.74
CA GLN A 178 -3.37 3.37 -13.74
C GLN A 178 -3.94 4.34 -14.79
N ASN A 179 -4.39 3.85 -15.95
CA ASN A 179 -5.05 4.69 -16.94
C ASN A 179 -6.45 5.13 -16.49
N ILE A 180 -7.19 4.32 -15.74
CA ILE A 180 -8.48 4.70 -15.13
C ILE A 180 -8.27 5.81 -14.11
N PHE A 181 -7.31 5.63 -13.20
CA PHE A 181 -6.92 6.68 -12.25
C PHE A 181 -6.56 7.97 -12.99
N GLN A 182 -5.81 7.88 -14.08
CA GLN A 182 -5.36 9.05 -14.83
C GLN A 182 -6.48 9.74 -15.63
N THR A 183 -7.31 8.97 -16.34
CA THR A 183 -8.21 9.51 -17.39
C THR A 183 -9.63 9.70 -16.92
N ILE A 184 -10.04 9.01 -15.86
CA ILE A 184 -11.41 9.04 -15.33
C ILE A 184 -11.41 9.69 -13.95
N ILE A 185 -10.75 9.06 -12.97
CA ILE A 185 -10.82 9.48 -11.56
C ILE A 185 -10.17 10.86 -11.41
N LEU A 186 -8.88 10.99 -11.73
CA LEU A 186 -8.15 12.24 -11.59
C LEU A 186 -8.78 13.36 -12.43
N HIS A 187 -9.16 13.09 -13.68
CA HIS A 187 -9.80 14.10 -14.53
C HIS A 187 -11.09 14.64 -13.91
N ARG A 188 -11.91 13.75 -13.31
CA ARG A 188 -13.18 14.13 -12.70
C ARG A 188 -12.97 14.84 -11.36
N THR A 189 -12.04 14.36 -10.53
CA THR A 189 -11.66 15.03 -9.28
C THR A 189 -11.17 16.46 -9.54
N GLU A 190 -10.37 16.67 -10.60
CA GLU A 190 -9.91 18.00 -11.03
C GLU A 190 -11.07 18.91 -11.48
N GLU A 191 -12.05 18.36 -12.20
CA GLU A 191 -13.27 19.11 -12.54
C GLU A 191 -14.05 19.51 -11.28
N VAL A 192 -14.24 18.58 -10.35
CA VAL A 192 -14.94 18.80 -9.08
C VAL A 192 -14.27 19.87 -8.24
N ILE A 193 -12.95 19.82 -8.06
CA ILE A 193 -12.17 20.87 -7.37
C ILE A 193 -12.45 22.25 -8.01
N GLY A 194 -12.41 22.34 -9.34
CA GLY A 194 -12.67 23.59 -10.06
C GLY A 194 -14.12 24.08 -9.97
N LEU A 195 -15.08 23.18 -9.75
CA LEU A 195 -16.49 23.52 -9.51
C LEU A 195 -16.72 24.01 -8.08
N LEU A 196 -16.13 23.35 -7.07
CA LEU A 196 -16.29 23.66 -5.66
C LEU A 196 -15.64 24.98 -5.25
N GLY A 197 -14.49 25.36 -5.83
CA GLY A 197 -13.77 26.59 -5.49
C GLY A 197 -14.68 27.84 -5.46
N PRO A 198 -15.40 28.16 -6.56
CA PRO A 198 -16.33 29.30 -6.56
C PRO A 198 -17.56 29.16 -5.67
N VAL A 199 -17.92 27.94 -5.24
CA VAL A 199 -18.99 27.74 -4.25
C VAL A 199 -18.46 28.06 -2.85
N ALA A 200 -17.25 27.62 -2.52
CA ALA A 200 -16.58 27.93 -1.25
C ALA A 200 -16.25 29.44 -1.06
N ASP A 201 -16.11 30.17 -2.18
CA ASP A 201 -15.93 31.63 -2.19
C ASP A 201 -17.23 32.40 -1.89
N ASP A 202 -18.40 31.74 -2.01
CA ASP A 202 -19.71 32.30 -1.72
C ASP A 202 -20.07 32.07 -0.24
N MET A 203 -19.74 33.04 0.60
CA MET A 203 -19.93 32.98 2.06
C MET A 203 -21.40 32.82 2.50
N ASP A 204 -22.35 33.10 1.60
CA ASP A 204 -23.79 33.01 1.87
C ASP A 204 -24.41 31.75 1.23
N PHE A 205 -23.60 30.86 0.64
CA PHE A 205 -24.11 29.64 0.01
C PHE A 205 -24.56 28.62 1.06
N ILE A 206 -25.80 28.16 0.90
CA ILE A 206 -26.41 27.13 1.73
C ILE A 206 -27.09 26.12 0.80
N TYR A 207 -26.86 24.83 1.03
CA TYR A 207 -27.57 23.75 0.36
C TYR A 207 -28.31 22.89 1.38
N MET A 208 -29.65 22.96 1.34
CA MET A 208 -30.48 22.13 2.21
C MET A 208 -30.64 20.71 1.66
N VAL A 209 -30.19 19.73 2.43
CA VAL A 209 -30.45 18.30 2.23
C VAL A 209 -31.80 17.96 2.85
N SER A 210 -32.78 17.65 2.00
CA SER A 210 -34.12 17.33 2.48
C SER A 210 -34.15 16.00 3.24
N PRO A 211 -35.15 15.77 4.11
CA PRO A 211 -35.33 14.46 4.77
C PRO A 211 -35.40 13.29 3.77
N ARG A 212 -36.00 13.55 2.59
CA ARG A 212 -36.02 12.58 1.48
C ARG A 212 -34.63 12.26 0.96
N MET A 213 -33.76 13.26 0.81
CA MET A 213 -32.36 13.03 0.43
C MET A 213 -31.59 12.21 1.47
N GLN A 214 -32.04 12.19 2.73
CA GLN A 214 -31.42 11.41 3.81
C GLN A 214 -31.97 9.98 3.92
N GLY A 215 -33.00 9.64 3.14
CA GLY A 215 -33.68 8.33 3.21
C GLY A 215 -34.72 8.22 4.32
N ASP A 216 -34.81 9.21 5.21
CA ASP A 216 -35.75 9.21 6.33
C ASP A 216 -36.66 10.45 6.30
N LEU A 217 -37.96 10.22 6.16
CA LEU A 217 -38.96 11.29 6.10
C LEU A 217 -39.22 11.95 7.46
N ASP A 218 -38.80 11.29 8.54
CA ASP A 218 -38.96 11.76 9.91
C ASP A 218 -37.71 12.49 10.43
N GLU A 219 -36.60 12.50 9.66
CA GLU A 219 -35.41 13.31 9.95
C GLU A 219 -35.62 14.78 9.58
N ASP A 220 -34.84 15.65 10.20
CA ASP A 220 -34.86 17.09 9.92
C ASP A 220 -33.95 17.42 8.73
N PRO A 221 -34.22 18.49 7.95
CA PRO A 221 -33.31 18.91 6.89
C PRO A 221 -31.92 19.20 7.46
N ALA A 222 -30.88 18.76 6.76
CA ALA A 222 -29.50 19.08 7.10
C ALA A 222 -28.98 20.20 6.19
N GLU A 223 -28.16 21.08 6.76
CA GLU A 223 -27.52 22.18 6.07
C GLU A 223 -26.12 21.75 5.60
N ILE A 224 -25.84 21.95 4.31
CA ILE A 224 -24.49 21.92 3.75
C ILE A 224 -24.08 23.36 3.50
N ASP A 225 -23.04 23.76 4.21
CA ASP A 225 -22.60 25.14 4.27
C ASP A 225 -21.16 25.30 3.72
N ARG A 226 -20.55 26.45 3.97
CA ARG A 226 -19.18 26.72 3.55
C ARG A 226 -18.16 25.80 4.22
N THR A 227 -18.34 25.45 5.50
CA THR A 227 -17.45 24.51 6.20
C THR A 227 -17.42 23.16 5.48
N ASP A 228 -18.59 22.62 5.15
CA ASP A 228 -18.72 21.33 4.47
C ASP A 228 -18.11 21.32 3.08
N ILE A 229 -18.33 22.39 2.32
CA ILE A 229 -17.81 22.53 0.95
C ILE A 229 -16.28 22.55 0.96
N LEU A 230 -15.68 23.27 1.90
CA LEU A 230 -14.22 23.33 2.04
C LEU A 230 -13.65 21.99 2.49
N ALA A 231 -14.30 21.29 3.42
CA ALA A 231 -13.90 19.95 3.82
C ALA A 231 -13.97 18.94 2.65
N LEU A 232 -15.06 18.97 1.87
CA LEU A 232 -15.21 18.13 0.67
C LEU A 232 -14.15 18.47 -0.38
N ARG A 233 -13.85 19.75 -0.59
CA ARG A 233 -12.81 20.18 -1.54
C ARG A 233 -11.43 19.72 -1.07
N ALA A 234 -11.11 19.84 0.21
CA ALA A 234 -9.85 19.33 0.77
C ALA A 234 -9.70 17.82 0.55
N ALA A 235 -10.76 17.04 0.75
CA ALA A 235 -10.76 15.61 0.47
C ALA A 235 -10.51 15.31 -1.02
N CYS A 236 -11.09 16.11 -1.92
CA CYS A 236 -10.84 16.00 -3.36
C CYS A 236 -9.39 16.35 -3.73
N GLU A 237 -8.81 17.38 -3.14
CA GLU A 237 -7.41 17.77 -3.35
C GLU A 237 -6.45 16.63 -2.90
N LEU A 238 -6.73 15.99 -1.74
CA LEU A 238 -5.97 14.83 -1.27
C LEU A 238 -6.14 13.59 -2.19
N LEU A 239 -7.36 13.33 -2.68
CA LEU A 239 -7.61 12.27 -3.65
C LEU A 239 -6.84 12.53 -4.96
N ALA A 240 -6.82 13.76 -5.44
CA ALA A 240 -6.04 14.14 -6.62
C ALA A 240 -4.54 13.96 -6.39
N ALA A 241 -4.02 14.35 -5.22
CA ALA A 241 -2.62 14.13 -4.83
C ALA A 241 -2.25 12.64 -4.86
N GLY A 242 -3.08 11.79 -4.25
CA GLY A 242 -2.90 10.33 -4.25
C GLY A 242 -2.91 9.74 -5.66
N CYS A 243 -3.87 10.15 -6.50
CA CYS A 243 -3.93 9.74 -7.90
C CYS A 243 -2.64 10.13 -8.64
N HIS A 244 -2.18 11.37 -8.48
CA HIS A 244 -0.95 11.85 -9.10
C HIS A 244 0.29 11.02 -8.73
N ILE A 245 0.39 10.56 -7.49
CA ILE A 245 1.46 9.65 -7.03
C ILE A 245 1.32 8.28 -7.69
N VAL A 246 0.14 7.66 -7.60
CA VAL A 246 -0.12 6.30 -8.11
C VAL A 246 0.13 6.20 -9.62
N VAL A 247 -0.22 7.24 -10.38
CA VAL A 247 -0.06 7.22 -11.83
C VAL A 247 1.33 7.68 -12.30
N ALA A 248 2.19 8.22 -11.42
CA ALA A 248 3.49 8.77 -11.81
C ALA A 248 4.54 7.72 -12.19
N TYR A 249 4.52 6.55 -11.55
CA TYR A 249 5.48 5.47 -11.78
C TYR A 249 4.83 4.27 -12.47
N ASP A 250 5.58 3.52 -13.25
CA ASP A 250 5.08 2.32 -13.93
C ASP A 250 5.03 1.16 -12.94
N LEU A 251 3.84 0.60 -12.75
CA LEU A 251 3.61 -0.51 -11.82
C LEU A 251 3.40 -1.82 -12.57
N GLN A 252 3.48 -1.82 -13.90
CA GLN A 252 3.27 -2.99 -14.72
C GLN A 252 4.53 -3.84 -14.80
N LEU A 253 4.40 -5.16 -14.63
CA LEU A 253 5.46 -6.09 -15.02
C LEU A 253 5.34 -6.41 -16.53
N PRO A 254 6.46 -6.64 -17.25
CA PRO A 254 6.43 -7.03 -18.66
C PRO A 254 5.63 -8.30 -18.93
N SER A 255 5.70 -9.23 -17.99
CA SER A 255 4.88 -10.43 -17.88
C SER A 255 4.72 -10.81 -16.40
N TYR A 256 3.69 -11.58 -16.08
CA TYR A 256 3.38 -12.01 -14.73
C TYR A 256 3.91 -13.42 -14.45
N ASP A 257 5.16 -13.65 -14.86
CA ASP A 257 5.93 -14.86 -14.64
C ASP A 257 7.33 -14.50 -14.11
N GLY A 258 8.16 -15.52 -13.86
CA GLY A 258 9.51 -15.29 -13.35
C GLY A 258 10.35 -14.38 -14.26
N ALA A 259 10.22 -14.52 -15.59
CA ALA A 259 10.99 -13.70 -16.54
C ALA A 259 10.58 -12.22 -16.48
N GLY A 260 9.28 -11.94 -16.34
CA GLY A 260 8.77 -10.59 -16.18
C GLY A 260 9.12 -9.97 -14.83
N LEU A 261 9.14 -10.78 -13.76
CA LEU A 261 9.62 -10.34 -12.45
C LEU A 261 11.10 -9.92 -12.50
N LEU A 262 11.95 -10.78 -13.08
CA LEU A 262 13.37 -10.50 -13.26
C LEU A 262 13.59 -9.22 -14.08
N GLN A 263 12.87 -9.10 -15.20
CA GLN A 263 12.97 -7.93 -16.07
C GLN A 263 12.44 -6.67 -15.39
N GLY A 264 11.34 -6.75 -14.63
CA GLY A 264 10.73 -5.60 -13.96
C GLY A 264 11.60 -5.05 -12.83
N LEU A 265 12.18 -5.94 -12.01
CA LEU A 265 13.01 -5.58 -10.86
C LEU A 265 14.46 -5.23 -11.20
N ASP A 266 14.93 -5.52 -12.43
CA ASP A 266 16.24 -5.12 -12.90
C ASP A 266 16.46 -3.61 -12.71
N GLN A 267 17.50 -3.25 -11.96
CA GLN A 267 17.70 -1.89 -11.48
C GLN A 267 17.92 -0.86 -12.60
N ASP A 268 18.56 -1.27 -13.71
CA ASP A 268 18.97 -0.38 -14.80
C ASP A 268 17.93 -0.31 -15.93
N THR A 269 17.35 -1.45 -16.27
CA THR A 269 16.56 -1.66 -17.49
C THR A 269 15.11 -1.99 -17.20
N GLY A 270 14.76 -2.34 -15.96
CA GLY A 270 13.40 -2.63 -15.56
C GLY A 270 12.49 -1.41 -15.59
N ASN A 271 11.22 -1.64 -15.94
CA ASN A 271 10.21 -0.61 -16.01
C ASN A 271 9.47 -0.42 -14.67
N LEU A 272 9.40 -1.45 -13.82
CA LEU A 272 8.70 -1.37 -12.53
C LEU A 272 9.29 -0.24 -11.66
N LEU A 273 8.45 0.61 -11.09
CA LEU A 273 8.81 1.81 -10.33
C LEU A 273 9.65 2.83 -11.09
N ARG A 274 9.62 2.81 -12.43
CA ARG A 274 10.24 3.83 -13.27
C ARG A 274 9.23 4.92 -13.59
N LEU A 275 9.66 6.18 -13.56
CA LEU A 275 8.81 7.32 -13.84
C LEU A 275 8.19 7.20 -15.25
N ARG A 276 6.87 7.30 -15.33
CA ARG A 276 6.14 7.17 -16.59
C ARG A 276 6.39 8.39 -17.45
N THR A 277 7.11 8.19 -18.54
CA THR A 277 7.33 9.22 -19.58
C THR A 277 6.38 9.07 -20.76
N GLN A 278 5.57 8.00 -20.77
CA GLN A 278 4.52 7.71 -21.76
C GLN A 278 3.32 7.10 -21.04
N GLY A 279 2.16 7.75 -21.16
CA GLY A 279 0.85 7.24 -20.74
C GLY A 279 -0.23 7.66 -21.73
N ALA A 280 -1.49 7.31 -21.45
CA ALA A 280 -2.62 7.81 -22.24
C ALA A 280 -2.54 9.35 -22.36
N HIS A 281 -2.80 9.89 -23.55
CA HIS A 281 -2.82 11.35 -23.80
C HIS A 281 -1.54 12.14 -23.54
N GLY A 282 -0.36 11.50 -23.50
CA GLY A 282 0.92 12.22 -23.33
C GLY A 282 1.22 12.60 -21.88
N PHE A 283 0.80 11.75 -20.94
CA PHE A 283 1.08 11.84 -19.51
C PHE A 283 2.59 11.92 -19.21
N ASP A 284 2.94 12.75 -18.23
CA ASP A 284 4.30 12.97 -17.74
C ASP A 284 4.30 12.79 -16.21
N GLY A 285 4.89 11.70 -15.74
CA GLY A 285 4.99 11.36 -14.33
C GLY A 285 5.76 12.41 -13.53
N ALA A 286 6.74 13.09 -14.12
CA ALA A 286 7.46 14.18 -13.44
C ALA A 286 6.52 15.36 -13.20
N ALA A 287 5.74 15.73 -14.21
CA ALA A 287 4.75 16.79 -14.10
C ALA A 287 3.65 16.43 -13.10
N SER A 288 3.24 15.15 -13.05
CA SER A 288 2.28 14.63 -12.08
C SER A 288 2.79 14.76 -10.64
N MET A 289 4.02 14.31 -10.37
CA MET A 289 4.65 14.44 -9.05
C MET A 289 4.80 15.91 -8.63
N ALA A 290 5.12 16.81 -9.56
CA ALA A 290 5.27 18.23 -9.28
C ALA A 290 3.95 18.93 -8.88
N LEU A 291 2.78 18.34 -9.15
CA LEU A 291 1.48 18.86 -8.70
C LEU A 291 1.15 18.45 -7.26
N VAL A 292 1.74 17.37 -6.75
CA VAL A 292 1.43 16.81 -5.43
C VAL A 292 1.61 17.83 -4.29
N PRO A 293 2.72 18.60 -4.18
CA PRO A 293 2.87 19.58 -3.11
C PRO A 293 1.79 20.65 -3.13
N THR A 294 1.40 21.13 -4.31
CA THR A 294 0.33 22.11 -4.45
C THR A 294 -1.00 21.55 -3.97
N ARG A 295 -1.34 20.31 -4.36
CA ARG A 295 -2.57 19.65 -3.90
C ARG A 295 -2.64 19.47 -2.38
N PHE A 296 -1.54 19.05 -1.75
CA PHE A 296 -1.49 18.95 -0.29
C PHE A 296 -1.63 20.32 0.39
N ILE A 297 -0.98 21.35 -0.13
CA ILE A 297 -1.09 22.71 0.43
C ILE A 297 -2.50 23.26 0.25
N ASP A 298 -3.11 23.08 -0.93
CA ASP A 298 -4.47 23.53 -1.21
C ASP A 298 -5.47 22.80 -0.29
N ALA A 299 -5.30 21.50 -0.04
CA ALA A 299 -6.09 20.75 0.93
C ALA A 299 -5.96 21.31 2.35
N VAL A 300 -4.73 21.62 2.79
CA VAL A 300 -4.47 22.20 4.11
C VAL A 300 -5.07 23.60 4.23
N ASP A 301 -4.99 24.41 3.18
CA ASP A 301 -5.59 25.74 3.13
C ASP A 301 -7.13 25.67 3.15
N ASP A 302 -7.73 24.69 2.49
CA ASP A 302 -9.18 24.44 2.56
C ASP A 302 -9.60 23.96 3.96
N VAL A 303 -8.85 23.06 4.62
CA VAL A 303 -9.13 22.65 6.01
C VAL A 303 -9.01 23.82 6.98
N ASP A 304 -7.96 24.63 6.86
CA ASP A 304 -7.76 25.84 7.67
C ASP A 304 -8.93 26.83 7.49
N ALA A 305 -9.38 27.00 6.25
CA ALA A 305 -10.52 27.84 5.91
C ALA A 305 -11.86 27.24 6.41
N ALA A 306 -12.00 25.92 6.45
CA ALA A 306 -13.17 25.22 6.98
C ALA A 306 -13.26 25.40 8.49
N ILE A 307 -12.17 25.14 9.23
CA ILE A 307 -12.10 25.40 10.69
C ILE A 307 -12.42 26.86 10.99
N THR A 308 -11.87 27.79 10.21
CA THR A 308 -12.18 29.21 10.36
C THR A 308 -13.65 29.52 10.10
N SER A 309 -14.30 28.82 9.16
CA SER A 309 -15.72 28.98 8.86
C SER A 309 -16.56 28.50 10.04
N LEU A 310 -16.34 27.25 10.46
CA LEU A 310 -17.01 26.58 11.58
C LEU A 310 -16.96 27.38 12.87
N LEU A 311 -15.79 27.91 13.23
CA LEU A 311 -15.62 28.69 14.46
C LEU A 311 -16.25 30.09 14.39
N ASN A 312 -16.59 30.59 13.20
CA ASN A 312 -17.19 31.91 13.00
C ASN A 312 -18.67 31.84 12.61
N GLU A 313 -19.25 30.65 12.43
CA GLU A 313 -20.67 30.46 12.22
C GLU A 313 -21.49 31.05 13.38
N THR A 314 -22.68 31.56 13.07
CA THR A 314 -23.49 32.35 14.02
C THR A 314 -24.92 31.87 14.17
N ASP A 315 -25.32 31.00 13.27
CA ASP A 315 -26.52 30.19 13.19
C ASP A 315 -26.43 28.95 14.11
N SER A 316 -27.47 28.13 14.06
CA SER A 316 -27.52 26.90 14.83
C SER A 316 -26.55 25.89 14.22
N GLN A 317 -25.91 25.09 15.07
CA GLN A 317 -25.02 23.99 14.62
C GLN A 317 -25.74 22.64 14.64
N ASP A 318 -27.04 22.66 14.93
CA ASP A 318 -27.79 21.43 15.13
C ASP A 318 -28.20 20.82 13.77
N ASP A 319 -28.49 21.64 12.76
CA ASP A 319 -28.76 21.26 11.37
C ASP A 319 -27.51 21.11 10.50
N ASP A 320 -26.35 21.58 10.97
CA ASP A 320 -25.09 21.44 10.23
C ASP A 320 -24.60 20.01 10.15
N VAL A 321 -23.99 19.69 9.01
CA VAL A 321 -23.37 18.40 8.77
C VAL A 321 -22.06 18.24 9.55
N ILE A 322 -21.17 19.24 9.49
CA ILE A 322 -19.99 19.34 10.36
C ILE A 322 -20.28 20.33 11.46
N LYS A 323 -20.13 19.89 12.71
CA LYS A 323 -20.41 20.72 13.90
C LYS A 323 -19.34 20.57 14.96
N THR A 324 -19.28 21.55 15.86
CA THR A 324 -18.49 21.44 17.09
C THR A 324 -19.25 20.72 18.19
N ASP A 325 -18.65 19.71 18.81
CA ASP A 325 -19.21 18.98 19.96
C ASP A 325 -18.13 18.83 21.05
N PRO A 326 -18.38 19.25 22.30
CA PRO A 326 -17.45 19.06 23.41
C PRO A 326 -17.00 17.61 23.67
N ASP A 327 -17.81 16.62 23.27
CA ASP A 327 -17.52 15.19 23.43
C ASP A 327 -16.89 14.55 22.16
N ASP A 328 -16.76 15.31 21.06
CA ASP A 328 -16.13 14.89 19.79
C ASP A 328 -15.13 15.96 19.28
N LEU A 329 -15.46 16.71 18.22
CA LEU A 329 -14.63 17.81 17.72
C LEU A 329 -14.82 19.08 18.56
N SER A 330 -14.00 19.24 19.60
CA SER A 330 -14.07 20.43 20.45
C SER A 330 -13.40 21.66 19.80
N GLU A 331 -13.91 22.85 20.10
CA GLU A 331 -13.33 24.12 19.66
C GLU A 331 -11.83 24.24 20.01
N ASN A 332 -11.42 23.72 21.18
CA ASN A 332 -10.01 23.78 21.57
C ASN A 332 -9.14 22.86 20.71
N ASP A 333 -9.63 21.67 20.36
CA ASP A 333 -8.89 20.73 19.52
C ASP A 333 -8.72 21.29 18.10
N LEU A 334 -9.76 21.93 17.56
CA LEU A 334 -9.70 22.60 16.26
C LEU A 334 -8.72 23.77 16.26
N LEU A 335 -8.72 24.60 17.31
CA LEU A 335 -7.78 25.71 17.47
C LEU A 335 -6.33 25.22 17.64
N GLU A 336 -6.12 24.12 18.37
CA GLU A 336 -4.81 23.48 18.53
C GLU A 336 -4.32 22.93 17.19
N PHE A 337 -5.15 22.14 16.49
CA PHE A 337 -4.83 21.59 15.17
C PHE A 337 -4.50 22.69 14.15
N GLN A 338 -5.28 23.78 14.12
CA GLN A 338 -5.06 24.93 13.24
C GLN A 338 -3.78 25.69 13.57
N ALA A 339 -3.44 25.84 14.87
CA ALA A 339 -2.29 26.62 15.32
C ALA A 339 -0.97 25.83 15.28
N ASP A 340 -1.02 24.52 15.52
CA ASP A 340 0.16 23.69 15.70
C ASP A 340 0.36 22.73 14.52
N ASP A 341 -0.64 21.95 14.11
CA ASP A 341 -0.46 20.88 13.11
C ASP A 341 -0.47 21.37 11.67
N LEU A 342 -1.44 22.20 11.26
CA LEU A 342 -1.52 22.69 9.88
C LEU A 342 -0.26 23.46 9.44
N PRO A 343 0.36 24.33 10.27
CA PRO A 343 1.62 24.97 9.93
C PRO A 343 2.78 23.98 9.72
N HIS A 344 2.85 22.89 10.51
CA HIS A 344 3.87 21.86 10.33
C HIS A 344 3.71 21.15 8.98
N ILE A 345 2.47 20.81 8.58
CA ILE A 345 2.19 20.20 7.28
C ILE A 345 2.59 21.14 6.14
N ARG A 346 2.20 22.43 6.21
CA ARG A 346 2.61 23.45 5.22
C ARG A 346 4.12 23.56 5.12
N GLN A 347 4.81 23.55 6.26
CA GLN A 347 6.27 23.63 6.29
C GLN A 347 6.90 22.43 5.56
N GLY A 348 6.35 21.22 5.75
CA GLY A 348 6.80 20.00 5.07
C GLY A 348 6.81 20.09 3.54
N PHE A 349 5.82 20.78 2.97
CA PHE A 349 5.69 20.97 1.52
C PHE A 349 6.22 22.32 1.01
N ALA A 350 6.60 23.24 1.89
CA ALA A 350 7.18 24.54 1.53
C ALA A 350 8.72 24.56 1.56
N GLY A 351 9.36 23.58 2.21
CA GLY A 351 10.80 23.44 2.25
C GLY A 351 11.28 22.52 3.38
N ASP A 352 12.39 22.90 4.00
CA ASP A 352 13.06 22.10 5.02
C ASP A 352 12.27 22.07 6.34
N VAL A 353 11.99 20.85 6.83
CA VAL A 353 11.49 20.58 8.18
C VAL A 353 12.54 19.80 8.96
N VAL A 354 12.89 20.29 10.15
CA VAL A 354 13.78 19.57 11.05
C VAL A 354 12.94 18.79 12.05
N HIS A 355 13.04 17.46 12.01
CA HIS A 355 12.39 16.57 12.97
C HIS A 355 13.45 15.80 13.77
N THR A 356 13.29 15.73 15.08
CA THR A 356 14.24 15.04 15.99
C THR A 356 13.51 13.89 16.64
N GLU A 357 13.95 12.66 16.35
CA GLU A 357 13.30 11.43 16.77
C GLU A 357 14.32 10.30 16.96
N ASP A 358 13.91 9.23 17.63
CA ASP A 358 14.63 7.96 17.70
C ASP A 358 14.44 7.17 16.39
N TRP A 359 15.25 7.48 15.38
CA TRP A 359 15.13 6.89 14.04
C TRP A 359 15.59 5.44 13.93
N ASP A 360 16.43 4.96 14.86
CA ASP A 360 16.85 3.56 14.91
C ASP A 360 15.94 2.69 15.80
N GLY A 361 15.16 3.33 16.68
CA GLY A 361 14.24 2.69 17.61
C GLY A 361 14.97 2.09 18.82
N HIS A 362 16.19 2.53 19.09
CA HIS A 362 16.97 2.12 20.24
C HIS A 362 17.00 3.24 21.27
N GLY A 363 16.17 3.15 22.32
CA GLY A 363 16.13 4.16 23.41
C GLY A 363 17.41 4.36 24.24
N TRP A 364 18.55 3.84 23.81
CA TRP A 364 19.89 4.11 24.33
C TRP A 364 20.73 5.03 23.43
N THR A 365 20.38 5.18 22.15
CA THR A 365 20.96 6.18 21.24
C THR A 365 20.21 7.51 21.43
N PRO A 366 20.90 8.65 21.23
CA PRO A 366 20.23 9.94 21.31
C PRO A 366 19.41 10.21 20.05
N ASP A 367 18.24 10.80 20.21
CA ASP A 367 17.41 11.28 19.11
C ASP A 367 18.24 12.14 18.14
N VAL A 368 18.08 11.89 16.85
CA VAL A 368 18.84 12.57 15.79
C VAL A 368 17.94 13.55 15.06
N ALA A 369 18.41 14.79 14.91
CA ALA A 369 17.72 15.78 14.09
C ALA A 369 17.97 15.48 12.60
N LEU A 370 16.91 15.25 11.84
CA LEU A 370 16.93 15.13 10.39
C LEU A 370 16.20 16.29 9.75
N THR A 371 16.82 16.88 8.74
CA THR A 371 16.12 17.76 7.81
C THR A 371 15.44 16.92 6.75
N ILE A 372 14.13 17.12 6.58
CA ILE A 372 13.27 16.46 5.59
C ILE A 372 12.78 17.55 4.64
N ASN A 373 12.88 17.30 3.34
CA ASN A 373 12.38 18.20 2.30
C ASN A 373 11.52 17.41 1.30
N LEU A 374 10.21 17.39 1.53
CA LEU A 374 9.28 16.69 0.64
C LEU A 374 9.18 17.39 -0.71
N LEU A 375 9.30 18.72 -0.72
CA LEU A 375 9.21 19.51 -1.95
C LEU A 375 10.28 19.10 -2.98
N ASP A 376 11.52 18.91 -2.55
CA ASP A 376 12.61 18.51 -3.45
C ASP A 376 12.38 17.12 -4.04
N PHE A 377 11.84 16.18 -3.24
CA PHE A 377 11.45 14.85 -3.70
C PHE A 377 10.36 14.90 -4.77
N PHE A 378 9.33 15.72 -4.60
CA PHE A 378 8.24 15.84 -5.57
C PHE A 378 8.58 16.70 -6.79
N ALA A 379 9.42 17.74 -6.62
CA ALA A 379 9.85 18.62 -7.69
C ALA A 379 10.93 17.99 -8.58
N THR A 380 11.75 17.11 -8.01
CA THR A 380 12.79 16.35 -8.71
C THR A 380 12.64 14.86 -8.42
N PRO A 381 11.53 14.24 -8.84
CA PRO A 381 11.27 12.84 -8.52
C PRO A 381 12.36 11.95 -9.13
N PRO A 382 12.78 10.87 -8.42
CA PRO A 382 13.69 9.90 -9.00
C PRO A 382 13.12 9.37 -10.32
N VAL A 383 13.97 9.27 -11.34
CA VAL A 383 13.57 8.67 -12.62
C VAL A 383 13.20 7.20 -12.43
N ASP A 384 13.77 6.55 -11.43
CA ASP A 384 13.52 5.18 -11.08
C ASP A 384 13.68 5.01 -9.56
N MET A 385 12.65 4.57 -8.85
CA MET A 385 12.73 4.40 -7.39
C MET A 385 13.76 3.34 -6.99
N LYS A 386 14.06 2.38 -7.88
CA LYS A 386 15.07 1.35 -7.63
C LYS A 386 16.47 1.95 -7.52
N GLN A 387 16.68 3.16 -8.08
CA GLN A 387 17.93 3.92 -7.96
C GLN A 387 18.08 4.63 -6.62
N LEU A 388 17.11 4.50 -5.70
CA LEU A 388 17.28 4.96 -4.31
C LEU A 388 18.08 3.95 -3.45
N LEU A 389 18.30 2.75 -3.98
CA LEU A 389 19.04 1.67 -3.33
C LEU A 389 20.49 1.59 -3.83
N PRO A 390 21.40 1.00 -3.02
CA PRO A 390 22.69 0.54 -3.50
C PRO A 390 22.56 -0.41 -4.71
N PRO A 391 23.60 -0.53 -5.55
CA PRO A 391 23.59 -1.42 -6.69
C PRO A 391 23.28 -2.88 -6.33
N TYR A 392 22.36 -3.49 -7.06
CA TYR A 392 21.98 -4.89 -6.85
C TYR A 392 21.71 -5.63 -8.15
N ALA A 393 21.83 -6.95 -8.09
CA ALA A 393 21.39 -7.88 -9.10
C ALA A 393 20.17 -8.67 -8.61
N VAL A 394 19.32 -9.08 -9.54
CA VAL A 394 18.15 -9.92 -9.26
C VAL A 394 18.39 -11.31 -9.82
N THR A 395 18.11 -12.33 -9.03
CA THR A 395 17.93 -13.71 -9.49
C THR A 395 16.56 -14.20 -9.05
N LEU A 396 16.15 -15.36 -9.55
CA LEU A 396 14.91 -15.99 -9.13
C LEU A 396 15.23 -17.26 -8.37
N GLU A 397 14.55 -17.44 -7.26
CA GLU A 397 14.44 -18.70 -6.56
C GLU A 397 13.06 -19.31 -6.80
N THR A 398 12.93 -20.58 -6.47
CA THR A 398 11.64 -21.28 -6.49
C THR A 398 11.31 -21.73 -5.08
N THR A 399 10.08 -21.46 -4.65
CA THR A 399 9.58 -21.88 -3.34
C THR A 399 8.19 -22.51 -3.48
N GLY A 400 7.82 -23.33 -2.50
CA GLY A 400 6.52 -23.98 -2.44
C GLY A 400 5.43 -23.09 -1.84
N GLN A 401 4.21 -23.16 -2.36
CA GLN A 401 3.05 -22.45 -1.81
C GLN A 401 1.88 -23.40 -1.52
N GLY A 402 1.24 -23.24 -0.35
CA GLY A 402 0.04 -23.97 0.04
C GLY A 402 0.32 -25.22 0.87
N ASP A 403 -0.45 -26.30 0.64
CA ASP A 403 -0.25 -27.59 1.32
C ASP A 403 1.13 -28.14 1.00
N VAL A 404 2.02 -28.06 2.00
CA VAL A 404 3.37 -28.61 1.94
C VAL A 404 3.33 -30.04 2.49
N GLU A 405 3.75 -31.01 1.68
CA GLU A 405 3.92 -32.40 2.11
C GLU A 405 5.38 -32.63 2.52
N GLY A 406 5.58 -32.97 3.81
CA GLY A 406 6.89 -33.34 4.34
C GLY A 406 7.23 -34.80 4.07
N PHE A 407 8.41 -35.04 3.51
CA PHE A 407 9.00 -36.34 3.27
C PHE A 407 10.25 -36.51 4.12
N ASN A 408 10.54 -37.76 4.46
CA ASN A 408 11.72 -38.12 5.23
C ASN A 408 12.47 -39.27 4.56
N ASP A 409 13.79 -39.17 4.51
CA ASP A 409 14.67 -40.28 4.15
C ASP A 409 15.78 -40.41 5.21
N ASP A 410 16.31 -41.62 5.38
CA ASP A 410 17.34 -41.90 6.36
C ASP A 410 18.33 -42.97 5.87
N GLY A 411 19.51 -42.99 6.49
CA GLY A 411 20.53 -43.96 6.14
C GLY A 411 21.80 -43.81 6.94
N THR A 412 22.87 -44.41 6.43
CA THR A 412 24.17 -44.42 7.10
C THR A 412 25.29 -44.13 6.10
N ILE A 413 26.22 -43.25 6.45
CA ILE A 413 27.51 -43.07 5.76
C ILE A 413 28.50 -44.02 6.44
N GLU A 414 28.84 -45.12 5.78
CA GLU A 414 29.72 -46.14 6.33
C GLU A 414 31.20 -45.75 6.22
N ASP A 415 32.00 -46.29 7.14
CA ASP A 415 33.47 -46.25 7.10
C ASP A 415 34.09 -44.83 7.04
N VAL A 416 33.55 -43.88 7.82
CA VAL A 416 34.09 -42.52 7.92
C VAL A 416 35.25 -42.49 8.91
N GLU A 417 36.44 -42.11 8.43
CA GLU A 417 37.62 -41.91 9.26
C GLU A 417 37.58 -40.53 9.93
N ILE A 418 37.67 -40.50 11.26
CA ILE A 418 37.73 -39.26 12.05
C ILE A 418 38.91 -39.27 13.03
N ASP A 419 39.51 -38.11 13.29
CA ASP A 419 40.47 -37.92 14.38
C ASP A 419 39.80 -37.27 15.60
N VAL A 420 39.82 -37.99 16.73
CA VAL A 420 39.20 -37.57 17.99
C VAL A 420 40.29 -36.98 18.90
N LEU A 421 40.22 -35.68 19.18
CA LEU A 421 41.28 -34.97 19.93
C LEU A 421 41.13 -35.09 21.46
N ASP A 422 39.90 -35.19 21.95
CA ASP A 422 39.56 -35.41 23.35
C ASP A 422 38.42 -36.43 23.43
N TYR A 423 38.15 -36.98 24.62
CA TYR A 423 37.07 -37.95 24.80
C TYR A 423 35.74 -37.38 24.29
N MET A 424 35.13 -38.07 23.33
CA MET A 424 33.88 -37.66 22.69
C MET A 424 32.79 -38.69 22.93
N TYR A 425 31.55 -38.22 23.08
CA TYR A 425 30.39 -39.06 23.35
C TYR A 425 29.33 -38.97 22.25
N GLU A 426 29.23 -37.81 21.62
CA GLU A 426 28.21 -37.46 20.65
C GLU A 426 28.85 -36.60 19.58
N LEU A 427 28.45 -36.84 18.34
CA LEU A 427 28.72 -35.99 17.20
C LEU A 427 27.38 -35.70 16.56
N TYR A 428 27.08 -34.42 16.38
CA TYR A 428 25.85 -34.00 15.73
C TYR A 428 26.10 -32.80 14.84
N TYR A 429 25.61 -32.87 13.61
CA TYR A 429 25.70 -31.81 12.62
C TYR A 429 24.38 -31.72 11.87
N SER A 430 23.84 -30.53 11.72
CA SER A 430 22.66 -30.31 10.88
C SER A 430 22.91 -29.21 9.85
N VAL A 431 22.24 -29.34 8.71
CA VAL A 431 22.31 -28.41 7.58
C VAL A 431 20.88 -28.08 7.17
N ASP A 432 20.53 -26.81 7.26
CA ASP A 432 19.27 -26.26 6.79
C ASP A 432 19.47 -25.79 5.34
N ILE A 433 18.59 -26.25 4.45
CA ILE A 433 18.53 -25.85 3.05
C ILE A 433 17.27 -25.02 2.86
N GLU A 434 17.43 -23.82 2.32
CA GLU A 434 16.34 -22.97 1.87
C GLU A 434 16.63 -22.49 0.45
N TYR A 435 15.58 -22.42 -0.38
CA TYR A 435 15.69 -22.09 -1.82
C TYR A 435 16.73 -22.94 -2.57
N GLY A 436 16.97 -24.16 -2.10
CA GLY A 436 17.94 -25.10 -2.64
C GLY A 436 19.40 -24.77 -2.42
N GLU A 437 19.70 -23.85 -1.49
CA GLU A 437 21.04 -23.51 -1.03
C GLU A 437 21.19 -23.78 0.48
N VAL A 438 22.43 -24.00 0.93
CA VAL A 438 22.72 -24.13 2.37
C VAL A 438 22.56 -22.77 3.03
N GLU A 439 21.58 -22.66 3.92
CA GLU A 439 21.28 -21.42 4.63
C GLU A 439 21.97 -21.39 5.99
N ASN A 440 21.78 -22.45 6.78
CA ASN A 440 22.31 -22.52 8.14
C ASN A 440 22.94 -23.89 8.40
N THR A 441 23.94 -23.90 9.27
CA THR A 441 24.55 -25.14 9.75
C THR A 441 24.74 -25.07 11.25
N TYR A 442 24.42 -26.15 11.94
CA TYR A 442 24.56 -26.23 13.38
C TYR A 442 25.39 -27.46 13.75
N MET A 443 26.24 -27.32 14.75
CA MET A 443 27.08 -28.42 15.20
C MET A 443 27.18 -28.49 16.71
N TRP A 444 27.12 -29.72 17.22
CA TRP A 444 27.45 -30.07 18.59
C TRP A 444 28.72 -30.93 18.61
N ASP A 445 29.69 -30.54 19.45
CA ASP A 445 31.03 -31.13 19.56
C ASP A 445 31.82 -31.16 18.24
N TYR A 446 32.58 -30.08 17.99
CA TYR A 446 33.31 -29.85 16.73
C TYR A 446 34.25 -31.00 16.34
N ASN A 447 34.05 -31.57 15.14
CA ASN A 447 35.00 -32.47 14.48
C ASN A 447 35.03 -32.21 12.96
N ALA A 448 36.19 -31.79 12.44
CA ALA A 448 36.33 -31.37 11.04
C ALA A 448 36.16 -32.53 10.04
N ASP A 449 36.58 -33.75 10.39
CA ASP A 449 36.47 -34.90 9.50
C ASP A 449 35.01 -35.37 9.38
N PHE A 450 34.28 -35.35 10.50
CA PHE A 450 32.83 -35.62 10.54
C PHE A 450 32.04 -34.61 9.68
N MET A 451 32.31 -33.30 9.85
CA MET A 451 31.69 -32.25 9.03
C MET A 451 32.00 -32.44 7.55
N ALA A 452 33.27 -32.69 7.19
CA ALA A 452 33.65 -32.86 5.81
C ALA A 452 32.95 -34.05 5.14
N ALA A 453 32.71 -35.14 5.89
CA ALA A 453 31.94 -36.28 5.41
C ALA A 453 30.45 -35.93 5.22
N ALA A 454 29.86 -35.21 6.17
CA ALA A 454 28.47 -34.75 6.08
C ALA A 454 28.27 -33.74 4.92
N ASP A 455 29.14 -32.73 4.78
CA ASP A 455 29.11 -31.76 3.68
C ASP A 455 29.25 -32.44 2.32
N ALA A 456 30.15 -33.44 2.22
CA ALA A 456 30.30 -34.22 1.00
C ALA A 456 29.02 -35.03 0.69
N PHE A 457 28.34 -35.55 1.71
CA PHE A 457 27.06 -36.22 1.54
C PHE A 457 25.99 -35.24 1.05
N VAL A 458 25.79 -34.10 1.72
CA VAL A 458 24.81 -33.07 1.33
C VAL A 458 25.04 -32.64 -0.12
N ALA A 459 26.28 -32.31 -0.48
CA ALA A 459 26.64 -31.92 -1.85
C ALA A 459 26.34 -33.00 -2.90
N SER A 460 26.38 -34.28 -2.52
CA SER A 460 26.04 -35.41 -3.40
C SER A 460 24.54 -35.71 -3.46
N TYR A 461 23.80 -35.45 -2.37
CA TYR A 461 22.40 -35.79 -2.22
C TYR A 461 21.47 -34.67 -2.70
N LEU A 462 21.87 -33.40 -2.53
CA LEU A 462 21.10 -32.22 -2.93
C LEU A 462 20.64 -32.24 -4.40
N PRO A 463 21.46 -32.65 -5.40
CA PRO A 463 20.98 -32.79 -6.77
C PRO A 463 19.85 -33.81 -6.96
N THR A 464 19.72 -34.78 -6.05
CA THR A 464 18.62 -35.76 -6.04
C THR A 464 17.34 -35.10 -5.55
N LEU A 465 17.40 -34.28 -4.49
CA LEU A 465 16.27 -33.48 -4.01
C LEU A 465 15.82 -32.46 -5.06
N GLN A 466 16.77 -31.74 -5.67
CA GLN A 466 16.51 -30.81 -6.77
C GLN A 466 15.85 -31.47 -8.00
N ALA A 467 15.95 -32.79 -8.13
CA ALA A 467 15.30 -33.54 -9.20
C ALA A 467 13.92 -34.11 -8.80
N VAL A 468 13.51 -33.99 -7.53
CA VAL A 468 12.17 -34.36 -7.07
C VAL A 468 11.16 -33.38 -7.68
N PRO A 469 10.13 -33.87 -8.42
CA PRO A 469 9.06 -33.00 -8.89
C PRO A 469 8.42 -32.28 -7.71
N ASP A 470 8.13 -30.99 -7.89
CA ASP A 470 7.38 -30.18 -6.91
C ASP A 470 8.12 -29.95 -5.57
N TRP A 471 9.43 -30.22 -5.50
CA TRP A 471 10.24 -29.85 -4.33
C TRP A 471 10.18 -28.35 -4.06
N SER A 472 9.87 -27.98 -2.82
CA SER A 472 9.68 -26.59 -2.38
C SER A 472 10.97 -25.78 -2.27
N GLY A 473 12.13 -26.42 -2.46
CA GLY A 473 13.43 -25.79 -2.21
C GLY A 473 13.89 -25.86 -0.75
N THR A 474 13.08 -26.41 0.17
CA THR A 474 13.44 -26.56 1.58
C THR A 474 13.84 -28.00 1.91
N ALA A 475 14.89 -28.16 2.72
CA ALA A 475 15.29 -29.44 3.29
C ALA A 475 16.08 -29.26 4.59
N TYR A 476 15.98 -30.23 5.48
CA TYR A 476 16.69 -30.29 6.75
C TYR A 476 17.50 -31.59 6.81
N PHE A 477 18.82 -31.49 6.82
CA PHE A 477 19.71 -32.64 7.03
C PHE A 477 20.19 -32.69 8.48
N SER A 478 20.22 -33.88 9.06
CA SER A 478 20.75 -34.15 10.38
C SER A 478 21.65 -35.38 10.33
N PHE A 479 22.87 -35.25 10.84
CA PHE A 479 23.89 -36.28 10.94
C PHE A 479 24.22 -36.52 12.39
N SER A 480 24.28 -37.77 12.82
CA SER A 480 24.57 -38.09 14.21
C SER A 480 25.40 -39.35 14.37
N TYR A 481 26.22 -39.36 15.42
CA TYR A 481 26.91 -40.54 15.90
C TYR A 481 26.95 -40.54 17.43
N TRP A 482 26.63 -41.70 18.03
CA TRP A 482 26.47 -41.84 19.48
C TRP A 482 27.32 -42.99 20.00
N SER A 483 28.53 -42.69 20.47
CA SER A 483 29.39 -43.66 21.13
C SER A 483 30.51 -42.97 21.89
N SER A 484 31.07 -43.69 22.87
CA SER A 484 32.29 -43.28 23.55
C SER A 484 33.52 -43.51 22.69
N LEU A 485 34.16 -42.43 22.25
CA LEU A 485 35.43 -42.46 21.53
C LEU A 485 36.55 -41.87 22.42
N GLU A 486 37.59 -42.68 22.61
CA GLU A 486 38.84 -42.22 23.23
C GLU A 486 39.67 -41.40 22.22
N PRO A 487 40.63 -40.57 22.66
CA PRO A 487 41.48 -39.83 21.71
C PRO A 487 42.23 -40.73 20.71
N GLY A 488 42.20 -40.36 19.43
CA GLY A 488 42.88 -41.06 18.34
C GLY A 488 42.02 -41.19 17.07
N GLN A 489 42.54 -41.93 16.08
CA GLN A 489 41.82 -42.21 14.84
C GLN A 489 40.80 -43.33 15.01
N HIS A 490 39.60 -43.12 14.49
CA HIS A 490 38.52 -44.10 14.48
C HIS A 490 37.84 -44.14 13.11
N THR A 491 37.36 -45.32 12.76
CA THR A 491 36.40 -45.52 11.67
C THR A 491 35.01 -45.62 12.29
N ILE A 492 34.09 -44.74 11.89
CA ILE A 492 32.72 -44.71 12.38
C ILE A 492 31.71 -44.76 11.24
N ASP A 493 30.48 -45.12 11.59
CA ASP A 493 29.33 -45.04 10.69
C ASP A 493 28.46 -43.87 11.15
N ILE A 494 28.13 -42.94 10.24
CA ILE A 494 27.34 -41.75 10.56
C ILE A 494 25.89 -41.99 10.15
N ASP A 495 24.97 -41.97 11.11
CA ASP A 495 23.54 -42.02 10.81
C ASP A 495 23.08 -40.65 10.31
N TRP A 496 22.33 -40.63 9.21
CA TRP A 496 21.77 -39.40 8.65
C TRP A 496 20.27 -39.49 8.46
N TYR A 497 19.64 -38.33 8.54
CA TYR A 497 18.22 -38.10 8.33
C TYR A 497 18.08 -36.85 7.47
N VAL A 498 17.20 -36.89 6.47
CA VAL A 498 16.79 -35.71 5.72
C VAL A 498 15.28 -35.58 5.79
N SER A 499 14.79 -34.39 6.15
CA SER A 499 13.42 -33.98 5.92
C SER A 499 13.40 -33.02 4.74
N TYR A 500 12.45 -33.15 3.82
CA TYR A 500 12.28 -32.19 2.74
C TYR A 500 10.81 -32.06 2.38
N GLU A 501 10.49 -30.98 1.71
CA GLU A 501 9.11 -30.59 1.47
C GLU A 501 8.81 -30.55 -0.03
N THR A 502 7.60 -30.97 -0.40
CA THR A 502 7.07 -30.72 -1.74
C THR A 502 5.80 -29.90 -1.64
N ALA A 503 5.53 -29.04 -2.61
CA ALA A 503 4.33 -28.20 -2.61
C ALA A 503 3.50 -28.44 -3.86
N ALA A 504 2.17 -28.45 -3.70
CA ALA A 504 1.25 -28.60 -4.83
C ALA A 504 1.41 -27.48 -5.88
N THR A 505 1.95 -26.32 -5.50
CA THR A 505 2.25 -25.20 -6.38
C THR A 505 3.64 -24.66 -6.08
N LEU A 506 4.45 -24.48 -7.12
CA LEU A 506 5.73 -23.78 -7.04
C LEU A 506 5.57 -22.36 -7.55
N ILE A 507 6.19 -21.41 -6.87
CA ILE A 507 6.20 -19.99 -7.27
C ILE A 507 7.63 -19.48 -7.38
N HIS A 508 7.81 -18.43 -8.18
CA HIS A 508 9.07 -17.71 -8.27
C HIS A 508 9.10 -16.59 -7.23
N VAL A 509 10.23 -16.46 -6.54
CA VAL A 509 10.52 -15.34 -5.61
C VAL A 509 11.86 -14.72 -6.00
N PRO A 510 11.99 -13.38 -6.00
CA PRO A 510 13.22 -12.72 -6.41
C PRO A 510 14.20 -12.74 -5.24
N ARG A 511 15.44 -13.11 -5.53
CA ARG A 511 16.59 -12.88 -4.66
C ARG A 511 17.27 -11.61 -5.11
N ILE A 512 17.41 -10.67 -4.19
CA ILE A 512 18.20 -9.45 -4.37
C ILE A 512 19.58 -9.73 -3.83
N THR A 513 20.61 -9.54 -4.66
CA THR A 513 22.01 -9.67 -4.26
C THR A 513 22.70 -8.34 -4.45
N TRP A 514 23.27 -7.78 -3.38
CA TRP A 514 24.05 -6.54 -3.48
C TRP A 514 25.30 -6.79 -4.33
N GLU A 515 25.65 -5.84 -5.20
CA GLU A 515 26.91 -5.95 -5.95
C GLU A 515 28.15 -5.85 -5.02
N HIS A 516 27.97 -5.21 -3.87
CA HIS A 516 28.99 -5.01 -2.85
C HIS A 516 29.10 -6.23 -1.93
N GLN A 517 30.35 -6.63 -1.64
CA GLN A 517 30.67 -7.84 -0.86
C GLN A 517 30.99 -7.56 0.62
N THR A 518 30.98 -6.28 1.01
CA THR A 518 31.21 -5.87 2.40
C THR A 518 30.19 -4.81 2.80
N PHE A 519 29.81 -4.80 4.08
CA PHE A 519 28.94 -3.77 4.65
C PHE A 519 29.49 -2.36 4.41
N ALA A 520 30.81 -2.16 4.57
CA ALA A 520 31.42 -0.85 4.36
C ALA A 520 31.28 -0.34 2.92
N ASP A 521 31.45 -1.22 1.93
CA ASP A 521 31.26 -0.86 0.53
C ASP A 521 29.78 -0.64 0.20
N TRP A 522 28.87 -1.45 0.74
CA TRP A 522 27.42 -1.29 0.59
C TRP A 522 26.92 0.02 1.21
N ALA A 523 27.34 0.33 2.44
CA ALA A 523 27.01 1.56 3.14
C ALA A 523 27.55 2.79 2.38
N ALA A 524 28.71 2.68 1.72
CA ALA A 524 29.23 3.77 0.91
C ALA A 524 28.53 3.93 -0.46
N ALA A 525 27.74 2.95 -0.88
CA ALA A 525 27.15 2.88 -2.21
C ALA A 525 25.73 3.44 -2.31
N TRP A 526 25.14 3.92 -1.21
CA TRP A 526 23.86 4.61 -1.28
C TRP A 526 23.96 5.86 -2.18
N PRO A 527 22.94 6.12 -3.01
CA PRO A 527 22.92 7.28 -3.91
C PRO A 527 23.03 8.61 -3.17
N ALA A 528 23.67 9.60 -3.81
CA ALA A 528 23.77 10.98 -3.33
C ALA A 528 23.21 11.97 -4.39
N PRO A 529 22.37 12.95 -4.01
CA PRO A 529 21.82 13.16 -2.67
C PRO A 529 20.93 11.99 -2.23
N THR A 530 20.96 11.65 -0.95
CA THR A 530 20.24 10.49 -0.43
C THR A 530 18.74 10.68 -0.64
N PHE A 531 18.07 9.62 -1.10
CA PHE A 531 16.63 9.62 -1.37
C PHE A 531 16.17 10.78 -2.29
N SER A 532 16.97 11.10 -3.32
CA SER A 532 16.68 12.16 -4.29
C SER A 532 16.48 13.55 -3.67
N GLY A 533 17.15 13.84 -2.56
CA GLY A 533 17.06 15.14 -1.89
C GLY A 533 15.98 15.22 -0.82
N LEU A 534 15.24 14.14 -0.55
CA LEU A 534 14.32 14.06 0.58
C LEU A 534 15.02 14.32 1.92
N LEU A 535 16.26 13.86 2.06
CA LEU A 535 17.09 14.05 3.24
C LEU A 535 18.35 14.86 2.87
N PRO A 536 18.25 16.19 2.70
CA PRO A 536 19.31 17.02 2.12
C PRO A 536 20.61 17.02 2.96
N ASP A 537 20.52 16.82 4.27
CA ASP A 537 21.67 16.75 5.17
C ASP A 537 22.35 15.37 5.18
N MET A 538 21.70 14.36 4.62
CA MET A 538 22.24 13.01 4.53
C MET A 538 23.09 12.91 3.26
N THR A 539 24.39 13.14 3.41
CA THR A 539 25.32 13.31 2.26
C THR A 539 26.06 12.04 1.87
N SER A 540 25.94 10.99 2.68
CA SER A 540 26.57 9.69 2.45
C SER A 540 25.69 8.56 2.94
N GLY A 541 25.81 7.37 2.35
CA GLY A 541 25.14 6.18 2.88
C GLY A 541 25.65 5.74 4.24
N THR A 542 26.86 6.15 4.64
CA THR A 542 27.30 5.97 6.03
C THR A 542 26.46 6.80 7.01
N ASP A 543 25.95 7.96 6.58
CA ASP A 543 25.00 8.73 7.38
C ASP A 543 23.65 8.00 7.47
N VAL A 544 23.18 7.39 6.37
CA VAL A 544 21.97 6.52 6.36
C VAL A 544 22.11 5.42 7.41
N CYS A 545 23.18 4.64 7.34
CA CYS A 545 23.38 3.53 8.28
C CYS A 545 23.48 4.00 9.73
N ALA A 546 24.18 5.10 9.99
CA ALA A 546 24.32 5.61 11.34
C ALA A 546 23.01 6.15 11.93
N VAL A 547 22.18 6.80 11.12
CA VAL A 547 20.91 7.40 11.55
C VAL A 547 19.85 6.34 11.80
N PHE A 548 19.74 5.34 10.93
CA PHE A 548 18.73 4.29 11.02
C PHE A 548 19.21 3.02 11.76
N GLY A 549 20.40 3.08 12.36
CA GLY A 549 20.93 2.00 13.19
C GLY A 549 21.29 0.73 12.42
N PHE A 550 21.64 0.84 11.13
CA PHE A 550 22.10 -0.32 10.37
C PHE A 550 23.53 -0.66 10.76
N GLU A 551 23.72 -1.83 11.32
CA GLU A 551 25.04 -2.36 11.68
C GLU A 551 25.49 -3.47 10.72
N GLU A 552 26.78 -3.80 10.77
CA GLU A 552 27.36 -4.85 9.91
C GLU A 552 26.71 -6.22 10.13
N TYR A 553 26.22 -6.50 11.34
CA TYR A 553 25.54 -7.77 11.65
C TYR A 553 24.10 -7.82 11.11
N ASP A 554 23.49 -6.68 10.79
CA ASP A 554 22.16 -6.63 10.18
C ASP A 554 22.23 -6.78 8.65
N TRP A 555 23.41 -6.60 8.06
CA TRP A 555 23.61 -6.64 6.61
C TRP A 555 23.89 -8.06 6.12
N GLU A 556 23.09 -8.47 5.15
CA GLU A 556 23.28 -9.70 4.40
C GLU A 556 23.67 -9.38 2.95
N PRO A 557 24.59 -10.15 2.33
CA PRO A 557 25.00 -9.93 0.94
C PRO A 557 23.87 -10.15 -0.07
N SER A 558 22.84 -10.91 0.31
CA SER A 558 21.64 -11.13 -0.48
C SER A 558 20.47 -11.48 0.43
N PHE A 559 19.25 -11.18 0.00
CA PHE A 559 18.02 -11.60 0.67
C PHE A 559 16.97 -12.02 -0.36
N VAL A 560 16.03 -12.87 0.04
CA VAL A 560 14.90 -13.30 -0.79
C VAL A 560 13.67 -12.50 -0.39
N ILE A 561 12.94 -11.96 -1.36
CA ILE A 561 11.63 -11.39 -1.13
C ILE A 561 10.62 -12.53 -1.23
N ASP A 562 10.43 -13.25 -0.12
CA ASP A 562 9.55 -14.40 -0.08
C ASP A 562 8.12 -14.03 0.35
N TRP A 563 7.17 -14.30 -0.53
CA TRP A 563 5.73 -14.13 -0.31
C TRP A 563 4.96 -15.46 -0.35
N SER A 564 5.65 -16.59 -0.30
CA SER A 564 5.07 -17.93 -0.24
C SER A 564 4.51 -18.25 1.15
N TYR A 565 5.09 -17.65 2.19
CA TYR A 565 4.80 -18.01 3.56
C TYR A 565 3.47 -17.43 4.03
N VAL A 566 2.53 -18.34 4.25
CA VAL A 566 1.24 -18.08 4.89
C VAL A 566 1.30 -18.53 6.34
N ASP A 567 1.35 -17.60 7.29
CA ASP A 567 1.22 -17.94 8.70
C ASP A 567 -0.28 -18.19 8.96
N TYR A 568 -0.70 -19.46 8.90
CA TYR A 568 -2.01 -19.94 9.37
C TYR A 568 -2.16 -19.83 10.92
N GLY A 569 -1.29 -19.04 11.57
CA GLY A 569 -1.18 -18.88 13.02
C GLY A 569 -2.04 -17.75 13.58
N ASP A 570 -3.19 -18.15 14.11
CA ASP A 570 -4.22 -17.39 14.83
C ASP A 570 -4.99 -16.32 14.03
N PRO A 571 -6.33 -16.46 13.87
CA PRO A 571 -7.14 -15.30 13.55
C PRO A 571 -6.94 -14.30 14.69
N VAL A 572 -6.18 -13.25 14.44
CA VAL A 572 -6.20 -12.05 15.26
C VAL A 572 -7.66 -11.67 15.34
N ASP A 573 -8.24 -11.80 16.54
CA ASP A 573 -9.55 -11.26 16.85
C ASP A 573 -9.49 -9.78 16.42
N PRO A 574 -10.25 -9.36 15.39
CA PRO A 574 -10.26 -7.96 14.98
C PRO A 574 -10.88 -7.05 16.07
N TRP A 575 -11.24 -7.61 17.24
CA TRP A 575 -11.85 -6.94 18.38
C TRP A 575 -11.08 -7.09 19.71
N GLY A 576 -9.78 -7.37 19.69
CA GLY A 576 -8.93 -7.28 20.89
C GLY A 576 -8.33 -5.88 21.09
N PRO A 577 -8.27 -5.36 22.33
CA PRO A 577 -8.10 -3.93 22.63
C PRO A 577 -6.77 -3.30 22.20
#